data_AF-A0A256YJN8-F1
#
_entry.id   AF-A0A256YJN8-F1
#
_cell.length_a   1.000
_cell.length_b   1.000
_cell.length_c   1.000
_cell.angle_alpha   90.00
_cell.angle_beta   90.00
_cell.angle_gamma   90.00
#
_symmetry.space_group_name_H-M   'P 1'
#
loop_
_entity.id
_entity.type
_entity.pdbx_description
1 polymer ?
#
loop_
_entity_poly.entity_id
_entity_poly.type
_entity_poly.pdbx_seq_one_letter_code
_entity_poly.pdbx_strand_id
1 'polypeptide(L)'
;MKNNKKKSILILILIVLCIILSLLFSIGKGGMKENKTKEIEEEKIQVERVRKAAVSGRFYPSDEETLRRIIKGYIENAKEEKIRGRIRGLVSPHAGYIFSGKVAAYGYKELLGGRYREVFILGPSHYVGFKEASIANATHYETPLGKVRLSEKVEDLRKESLITSNRLAHSREHSIEVQIPFLQEVLENFTIIPIVTGEVNPRELAEILLKYIDNDSLVIASSDLSHYHPYEKAIELDKNCITSIPNLNFNEMINKCEACGKIPILTLMYIAREKGWEGKLLNYNNSGDTYGNKDRVVGYSSIAFYEKMEEEIGEKDRKFLLELARKTLEGYLKNGSKPGVDEGKIPEKLKEMKGCFVTLEKNHQLRGCIGHILPQKRLYECVIENAINAALNDPRFPPVRYEELKDIEIEISVLSVPKKLDYSSSEDLLEKLTPLRDGVILKSGWRQATYLPQVWEQIPEKEAFLSSLCRKGYMSEDCWRKGETEVYVYRAQVFREE
;
A
#
# COMPACT_ATOMS: atom_id res chain seq x y z
N MET A 1 15.96 56.68 69.59
CA MET A 1 17.08 55.79 69.18
C MET A 1 16.84 54.26 69.31
N LYS A 2 15.66 53.76 69.71
CA LYS A 2 15.37 52.31 69.74
C LYS A 2 14.82 51.70 68.43
N ASN A 3 14.23 52.50 67.53
CA ASN A 3 13.64 52.00 66.28
C ASN A 3 14.65 51.82 65.13
N ASN A 4 15.75 52.56 65.10
CA ASN A 4 16.78 52.37 64.07
C ASN A 4 17.68 51.15 64.34
N LYS A 5 17.90 50.78 65.62
CA LYS A 5 18.58 49.50 65.95
C LYS A 5 17.76 48.28 65.52
N LYS A 6 16.43 48.30 65.68
CA LYS A 6 15.57 47.18 65.22
C LYS A 6 15.56 47.03 63.70
N LYS A 7 15.54 48.11 62.93
CA LYS A 7 15.63 48.05 61.46
C LYS A 7 16.99 47.56 60.98
N SER A 8 18.09 48.01 61.58
CA SER A 8 19.44 47.51 61.23
C SER A 8 19.64 46.04 61.60
N ILE A 9 19.06 45.57 62.72
CA ILE A 9 19.09 44.15 63.11
C ILE A 9 18.24 43.31 62.14
N LEU A 10 17.08 43.79 61.70
CA LEU A 10 16.22 43.07 60.76
C LEU A 10 16.87 42.94 59.36
N ILE A 11 17.57 43.99 58.90
CA ILE A 11 18.32 43.97 57.64
C ILE A 11 19.52 43.02 57.74
N LEU A 12 20.23 43.02 58.88
CA LEU A 12 21.34 42.09 59.11
C LEU A 12 20.86 40.63 59.15
N ILE A 13 19.70 40.38 59.76
CA ILE A 13 19.06 39.05 59.78
C ILE A 13 18.68 38.61 58.36
N LEU A 14 18.11 39.50 57.54
CA LEU A 14 17.77 39.17 56.15
C LEU A 14 19.01 38.85 55.30
N ILE A 15 20.10 39.61 55.46
CA ILE A 15 21.35 39.39 54.73
C ILE A 15 21.97 38.05 55.15
N VAL A 16 21.99 37.74 56.45
CA VAL A 16 22.46 36.45 56.97
C VAL A 16 21.56 35.30 56.48
N LEU A 17 20.24 35.49 56.42
CA LEU A 17 19.31 34.49 55.87
C LEU A 17 19.56 34.24 54.37
N CYS A 18 19.80 35.29 53.58
CA CYS A 18 20.12 35.17 52.16
C CYS A 18 21.48 34.48 51.94
N ILE A 19 22.48 34.76 52.78
CA ILE A 19 23.78 34.08 52.73
C ILE A 19 23.63 32.59 53.11
N ILE A 20 22.86 32.27 54.15
CA ILE A 20 22.56 30.88 54.55
C ILE A 20 21.76 30.15 53.45
N LEU A 21 20.77 30.80 52.81
CA LEU A 21 20.03 30.23 51.68
C LEU A 21 20.93 30.01 50.45
N SER A 22 21.87 30.91 50.17
CA SER A 22 22.84 30.75 49.08
C SER A 22 23.87 29.65 49.37
N LEU A 23 24.30 29.49 50.63
CA LEU A 23 25.16 28.39 51.08
C LEU A 23 24.40 27.06 51.08
N LEU A 24 23.12 27.02 51.45
CA LEU A 24 22.27 25.82 51.32
C LEU A 24 22.06 25.44 49.85
N PHE A 25 21.93 26.42 48.95
CA PHE A 25 21.88 26.17 47.50
C PHE A 25 23.21 25.69 46.92
N SER A 26 24.34 26.14 47.50
CA SER A 26 25.68 25.77 47.05
C SER A 26 26.21 24.48 47.70
N ILE A 27 25.68 24.07 48.86
CA ILE A 27 25.99 22.81 49.55
C ILE A 27 25.04 21.69 49.07
N GLY A 28 23.91 22.01 48.44
CA GLY A 28 23.05 21.05 47.74
C GLY A 28 23.60 20.54 46.39
N LYS A 29 24.75 21.05 45.94
CA LYS A 29 25.46 20.60 44.73
C LYS A 29 26.89 20.16 45.07
N GLY A 30 27.01 19.07 45.83
CA GLY A 30 28.32 18.54 46.21
C GLY A 30 28.26 17.23 47.00
N GLY A 31 27.90 16.13 46.33
CA GLY A 31 28.36 14.78 46.66
C GLY A 31 27.82 14.10 47.91
N MET A 32 26.81 13.24 47.73
CA MET A 32 26.80 11.92 48.34
C MET A 32 26.07 10.94 47.42
N LYS A 33 26.71 9.78 47.26
CA LYS A 33 26.36 8.68 46.36
C LYS A 33 24.98 8.13 46.68
N GLU A 34 24.05 8.24 45.74
CA GLU A 34 22.94 7.31 45.63
C GLU A 34 22.80 6.87 44.18
N ASN A 35 22.71 5.55 44.03
CA ASN A 35 22.60 4.81 42.78
C ASN A 35 21.46 5.36 41.92
N LYS A 36 21.80 6.26 40.99
CA LYS A 36 21.05 6.40 39.76
C LYS A 36 21.80 5.59 38.72
N THR A 37 21.32 4.36 38.54
CA THR A 37 21.41 3.65 37.28
C THR A 37 20.94 4.63 36.22
N LYS A 38 21.90 5.33 35.59
CA LYS A 38 21.65 5.85 34.25
C LYS A 38 21.41 4.58 33.45
N GLU A 39 20.17 4.37 33.05
CA GLU A 39 19.88 3.69 31.80
C GLU A 39 20.69 4.45 30.75
N ILE A 40 21.93 4.00 30.59
CA ILE A 40 22.58 4.02 29.30
C ILE A 40 21.61 3.17 28.49
N GLU A 41 20.77 3.81 27.67
CA GLU A 41 20.25 3.13 26.50
C GLU A 41 21.48 2.52 25.85
N GLU A 42 21.61 1.20 25.98
CA GLU A 42 22.56 0.44 25.19
C GLU A 42 22.14 0.68 23.74
N GLU A 43 22.67 1.74 23.12
CA GLU A 43 22.95 1.71 21.70
C GLU A 43 23.83 0.48 21.53
N LYS A 44 23.20 -0.66 21.25
CA LYS A 44 23.86 -1.85 20.75
C LYS A 44 24.68 -1.34 19.57
N ILE A 45 25.99 -1.21 19.76
CA ILE A 45 26.94 -0.98 18.68
C ILE A 45 26.81 -2.23 17.79
N GLN A 46 25.88 -2.16 16.85
CA GLN A 46 25.59 -3.25 15.95
C GLN A 46 26.76 -3.25 14.97
N VAL A 47 27.71 -4.16 15.18
CA VAL A 47 28.90 -4.28 14.33
C VAL A 47 28.45 -4.34 12.87
N GLU A 48 28.89 -3.34 12.09
CA GLU A 48 28.49 -3.20 10.70
C GLU A 48 29.03 -4.40 9.89
N ARG A 49 28.12 -5.27 9.45
CA ARG A 49 28.41 -6.40 8.55
C ARG A 49 27.96 -6.02 7.14
N VAL A 50 28.90 -5.87 6.21
CA VAL A 50 28.62 -5.39 4.86
C VAL A 50 28.75 -6.51 3.84
N ARG A 51 27.68 -6.73 3.06
CA ARG A 51 27.73 -7.54 1.85
C ARG A 51 28.30 -6.67 0.72
N LYS A 52 29.57 -6.91 0.37
CA LYS A 52 30.29 -6.21 -0.71
C LYS A 52 29.72 -6.52 -2.09
N ALA A 53 29.78 -5.56 -3.01
CA ALA A 53 29.43 -5.77 -4.41
C ALA A 53 30.27 -6.93 -5.01
N ALA A 54 29.61 -7.91 -5.60
CA ALA A 54 30.25 -9.09 -6.20
C ALA A 54 30.44 -8.93 -7.72
N VAL A 55 29.66 -8.06 -8.37
CA VAL A 55 29.66 -7.89 -9.84
C VAL A 55 29.90 -6.46 -10.32
N SER A 56 30.25 -5.54 -9.41
CA SER A 56 30.74 -4.20 -9.77
C SER A 56 31.97 -4.29 -10.70
N GLY A 57 31.97 -3.47 -11.75
CA GLY A 57 32.97 -3.51 -12.83
C GLY A 57 32.72 -4.61 -13.88
N ARG A 58 31.70 -5.46 -13.71
CA ARG A 58 31.34 -6.52 -14.67
C ARG A 58 29.91 -6.37 -15.20
N PHE A 59 28.93 -6.32 -14.30
CA PHE A 59 27.52 -6.19 -14.66
C PHE A 59 27.12 -4.72 -14.79
N TYR A 60 27.79 -3.85 -14.06
CA TYR A 60 27.62 -2.40 -14.09
C TYR A 60 28.95 -1.72 -13.70
N PRO A 61 29.19 -0.46 -14.09
CA PRO A 61 30.44 0.24 -13.80
C PRO A 61 30.78 0.29 -12.30
N SER A 62 32.07 0.23 -11.97
CA SER A 62 32.55 0.41 -10.59
C SER A 62 32.75 1.86 -10.18
N ASP A 63 32.78 2.77 -11.16
CA ASP A 63 32.87 4.22 -10.94
C ASP A 63 31.48 4.80 -10.63
N GLU A 64 31.36 5.55 -9.53
CA GLU A 64 30.10 6.10 -9.02
C GLU A 64 29.45 7.03 -10.06
N GLU A 65 30.20 7.97 -10.61
CA GLU A 65 29.68 8.99 -11.53
C GLU A 65 29.20 8.35 -12.84
N THR A 66 29.99 7.42 -13.39
CA THR A 66 29.61 6.66 -14.59
C THR A 66 28.38 5.81 -14.34
N LEU A 67 28.29 5.12 -13.21
CA LEU A 67 27.12 4.31 -12.85
C LEU A 67 25.85 5.16 -12.75
N ARG A 68 25.91 6.26 -11.98
CA ARG A 68 24.80 7.20 -11.81
C ARG A 68 24.33 7.76 -13.17
N ARG A 69 25.27 8.21 -14.00
CA ARG A 69 24.97 8.77 -15.34
C ARG A 69 24.27 7.76 -16.24
N ILE A 70 24.69 6.50 -16.25
CA ILE A 70 24.07 5.44 -17.06
C ILE A 70 22.64 5.16 -16.58
N ILE A 71 22.44 5.00 -15.27
CA ILE A 71 21.11 4.70 -14.69
C ILE A 71 20.15 5.85 -14.97
N LYS A 72 20.55 7.10 -14.69
CA LYS A 72 19.75 8.30 -15.01
C LYS A 72 19.38 8.36 -16.48
N GLY A 73 20.35 8.15 -17.37
CA GLY A 73 20.11 8.13 -18.80
C GLY A 73 19.11 7.06 -19.23
N TYR A 74 19.11 5.88 -18.60
CA TYR A 74 18.09 4.87 -18.89
C TYR A 74 16.69 5.28 -18.38
N ILE A 75 16.59 5.83 -17.18
CA ILE A 75 15.30 6.28 -16.58
C ILE A 75 14.69 7.44 -17.38
N GLU A 76 15.52 8.41 -17.79
CA GLU A 76 15.08 9.55 -18.60
C GLU A 76 14.51 9.10 -19.95
N ASN A 77 15.16 8.13 -20.60
CA ASN A 77 14.77 7.61 -21.91
C ASN A 77 13.63 6.58 -21.87
N ALA A 78 13.35 5.97 -20.73
CA ALA A 78 12.20 5.07 -20.59
C ALA A 78 10.90 5.87 -20.78
N LYS A 79 9.94 5.33 -21.53
CA LYS A 79 8.66 6.01 -21.73
C LYS A 79 7.84 5.91 -20.45
N GLU A 80 7.23 7.01 -20.05
CA GLU A 80 6.31 7.04 -18.92
C GLU A 80 5.01 6.32 -19.30
N GLU A 81 4.62 5.34 -18.49
CA GLU A 81 3.37 4.63 -18.67
C GLU A 81 2.30 5.20 -17.74
N LYS A 82 1.09 5.45 -18.27
CA LYS A 82 -0.01 5.95 -17.42
C LYS A 82 -0.56 4.82 -16.55
N ILE A 83 0.05 4.60 -15.39
CA ILE A 83 -0.46 3.68 -14.36
C ILE A 83 -1.32 4.48 -13.38
N ARG A 84 -2.60 4.12 -13.28
CA ARG A 84 -3.55 4.77 -12.38
C ARG A 84 -3.57 4.09 -11.02
N GLY A 85 -2.44 4.12 -10.33
CA GLY A 85 -2.27 3.42 -9.07
C GLY A 85 -0.88 3.63 -8.47
N ARG A 86 -0.72 3.18 -7.22
CA ARG A 86 0.60 3.14 -6.57
C ARG A 86 1.29 1.85 -6.95
N ILE A 87 2.53 1.91 -7.45
CA ILE A 87 3.33 0.70 -7.68
C ILE A 87 3.58 0.00 -6.35
N ARG A 88 3.38 -1.31 -6.30
CA ARG A 88 3.59 -2.15 -5.11
C ARG A 88 4.52 -3.32 -5.37
N GLY A 89 4.72 -3.70 -6.63
CA GLY A 89 5.79 -4.60 -6.99
C GLY A 89 6.25 -4.47 -8.43
N LEU A 90 7.44 -5.01 -8.69
CA LEU A 90 8.08 -5.02 -10.01
C LEU A 90 8.63 -6.41 -10.31
N VAL A 91 8.49 -6.87 -11.56
CA VAL A 91 9.41 -7.86 -12.14
C VAL A 91 10.45 -7.10 -12.94
N SER A 92 11.73 -7.33 -12.66
CA SER A 92 12.84 -6.58 -13.24
C SER A 92 14.00 -7.51 -13.62
N PRO A 93 14.67 -7.30 -14.76
CA PRO A 93 15.76 -8.15 -15.22
C PRO A 93 17.03 -7.92 -14.40
N HIS A 94 17.95 -8.89 -14.44
CA HIS A 94 19.21 -8.85 -13.68
C HIS A 94 20.48 -9.19 -14.49
N ALA A 95 20.40 -9.26 -15.81
CA ALA A 95 21.59 -9.24 -16.64
C ALA A 95 22.41 -7.93 -16.46
N GLY A 96 23.61 -7.90 -17.06
CA GLY A 96 24.43 -6.69 -17.07
C GLY A 96 23.70 -5.50 -17.70
N TYR A 97 23.93 -4.30 -17.15
CA TYR A 97 23.17 -3.07 -17.48
C TYR A 97 23.20 -2.70 -18.97
N ILE A 98 24.29 -3.03 -19.66
CA ILE A 98 24.40 -2.82 -21.11
C ILE A 98 23.33 -3.58 -21.90
N PHE A 99 22.87 -4.73 -21.39
CA PHE A 99 21.85 -5.56 -22.02
C PHE A 99 20.45 -5.25 -21.49
N SER A 100 20.26 -5.25 -20.18
CA SER A 100 18.91 -5.21 -19.58
C SER A 100 18.56 -3.91 -18.87
N GLY A 101 19.53 -3.02 -18.63
CA GLY A 101 19.34 -1.80 -17.84
C GLY A 101 18.28 -0.86 -18.42
N LYS A 102 18.21 -0.76 -19.74
CA LYS A 102 17.17 0.02 -20.44
C LYS A 102 15.76 -0.52 -20.18
N VAL A 103 15.61 -1.84 -20.09
CA VAL A 103 14.33 -2.50 -19.82
C VAL A 103 13.96 -2.31 -18.35
N ALA A 104 14.90 -2.56 -17.43
CA ALA A 104 14.72 -2.36 -16.00
C ALA A 104 14.24 -0.93 -15.68
N ALA A 105 14.81 0.08 -16.36
CA ALA A 105 14.49 1.48 -16.14
C ALA A 105 13.01 1.84 -16.30
N TYR A 106 12.24 1.10 -17.12
CA TYR A 106 10.79 1.33 -17.23
C TYR A 106 10.08 1.14 -15.90
N GLY A 107 10.40 0.07 -15.15
CA GLY A 107 9.79 -0.18 -13.84
C GLY A 107 10.29 0.78 -12.77
N TYR A 108 11.59 1.08 -12.76
CA TYR A 108 12.16 2.00 -11.77
C TYR A 108 11.72 3.45 -11.96
N LYS A 109 11.47 3.88 -13.20
CA LYS A 109 10.92 5.21 -13.48
C LYS A 109 9.59 5.45 -12.77
N GLU A 110 8.73 4.43 -12.71
CA GLU A 110 7.42 4.50 -12.07
C GLU A 110 7.50 4.63 -10.53
N LEU A 111 8.69 4.51 -9.94
CA LEU A 111 8.90 4.70 -8.51
C LEU A 111 9.27 6.15 -8.14
N LEU A 112 9.62 6.99 -9.14
CA LEU A 112 10.01 8.39 -8.91
C LEU A 112 8.90 9.17 -8.21
N GLY A 113 9.28 9.92 -7.16
CA GLY A 113 8.33 10.68 -6.34
C GLY A 113 7.45 9.81 -5.42
N GLY A 114 7.55 8.49 -5.52
CA GLY A 114 6.92 7.55 -4.60
C GLY A 114 7.64 7.48 -3.25
N ARG A 115 6.89 7.15 -2.19
CA ARG A 115 7.47 6.89 -0.87
C ARG A 115 7.52 5.39 -0.62
N TYR A 116 8.71 4.81 -0.57
CA TYR A 116 8.92 3.40 -0.25
C TYR A 116 9.95 3.30 0.86
N ARG A 117 9.54 2.84 2.05
CA ARG A 117 10.46 2.74 3.20
C ARG A 117 11.22 1.42 3.21
N GLU A 118 10.60 0.37 2.69
CA GLU A 118 11.12 -0.99 2.73
C GLU A 118 10.93 -1.67 1.39
N VAL A 119 12.03 -2.23 0.86
CA VAL A 119 12.03 -2.88 -0.45
C VAL A 119 12.44 -4.34 -0.29
N PHE A 120 11.48 -5.24 -0.48
CA PHE A 120 11.73 -6.68 -0.58
C PHE A 120 12.32 -6.96 -1.96
N ILE A 121 13.50 -7.56 -2.02
CA ILE A 121 14.16 -7.92 -3.29
C ILE A 121 14.33 -9.44 -3.30
N LEU A 122 13.52 -10.11 -4.10
CA LEU A 122 13.51 -11.55 -4.29
C LEU A 122 14.35 -11.89 -5.52
N GLY A 123 15.40 -12.67 -5.37
CA GLY A 123 16.25 -13.09 -6.49
C GLY A 123 16.52 -14.59 -6.48
N PRO A 124 16.62 -15.26 -7.64
CA PRO A 124 17.02 -16.66 -7.68
C PRO A 124 18.47 -16.84 -7.25
N SER A 125 18.80 -18.05 -6.78
CA SER A 125 20.17 -18.50 -6.59
C SER A 125 20.72 -19.13 -7.88
N HIS A 126 21.81 -18.58 -8.41
CA HIS A 126 22.50 -19.09 -9.60
C HIS A 126 23.67 -20.01 -9.28
N TYR A 127 24.25 -19.87 -8.09
CA TYR A 127 25.52 -20.52 -7.75
C TYR A 127 25.38 -21.67 -6.75
N VAL A 128 24.32 -21.68 -5.94
CA VAL A 128 24.17 -22.61 -4.81
C VAL A 128 22.74 -23.15 -4.78
N GLY A 129 22.58 -24.48 -4.86
CA GLY A 129 21.28 -25.13 -4.62
C GLY A 129 20.99 -25.27 -3.13
N PHE A 130 19.77 -24.94 -2.70
CA PHE A 130 19.24 -25.13 -1.35
C PHE A 130 17.70 -25.11 -1.40
N LYS A 131 17.01 -25.60 -0.35
CA LYS A 131 15.54 -25.78 -0.39
C LYS A 131 14.77 -24.55 0.05
N GLU A 132 15.37 -23.75 0.91
CA GLU A 132 14.71 -22.63 1.61
C GLU A 132 14.88 -21.32 0.84
N ALA A 133 14.37 -20.22 1.41
CA ALA A 133 14.80 -18.87 1.07
C ALA A 133 15.95 -18.45 2.00
N SER A 134 16.75 -17.46 1.59
CA SER A 134 17.86 -17.00 2.42
C SER A 134 18.06 -15.49 2.45
N ILE A 135 18.26 -14.97 3.66
CA ILE A 135 18.69 -13.59 3.92
C ILE A 135 20.11 -13.63 4.48
N ALA A 136 21.06 -12.88 3.89
CA ALA A 136 22.45 -12.85 4.34
C ALA A 136 22.53 -12.36 5.80
N ASN A 137 23.46 -12.90 6.60
CA ASN A 137 23.85 -12.31 7.90
C ASN A 137 24.68 -11.03 7.70
N ALA A 138 24.03 -10.00 7.15
CA ALA A 138 24.57 -8.68 6.92
C ALA A 138 23.64 -7.63 7.55
N THR A 139 24.18 -6.43 7.69
CA THR A 139 23.47 -5.21 8.09
C THR A 139 23.29 -4.26 6.91
N HIS A 140 24.19 -4.32 5.92
CA HIS A 140 24.19 -3.45 4.74
C HIS A 140 24.59 -4.22 3.49
N TYR A 141 24.10 -3.76 2.34
CA TYR A 141 24.66 -4.07 1.02
C TYR A 141 25.41 -2.84 0.51
N GLU A 142 26.58 -3.05 -0.08
CA GLU A 142 27.39 -1.98 -0.67
C GLU A 142 27.35 -2.04 -2.19
N THR A 143 27.19 -0.88 -2.82
CA THR A 143 27.37 -0.65 -4.26
C THR A 143 28.34 0.54 -4.44
N PRO A 144 28.77 0.87 -5.68
CA PRO A 144 29.51 2.10 -5.94
C PRO A 144 28.77 3.39 -5.56
N LEU A 145 27.44 3.36 -5.44
CA LEU A 145 26.63 4.53 -5.03
C LEU A 145 26.52 4.67 -3.50
N GLY A 146 27.16 3.78 -2.74
CA GLY A 146 27.14 3.76 -1.29
C GLY A 146 26.43 2.54 -0.71
N LYS A 147 26.19 2.56 0.60
CA LYS A 147 25.61 1.45 1.35
C LYS A 147 24.10 1.62 1.52
N VAL A 148 23.37 0.51 1.48
CA VAL A 148 21.94 0.44 1.79
C VAL A 148 21.75 -0.50 2.97
N ARG A 149 21.04 -0.01 4.00
CA ARG A 149 20.78 -0.76 5.25
C ARG A 149 19.69 -1.81 5.02
N LEU A 150 19.83 -2.95 5.69
CA LEU A 150 18.76 -3.94 5.80
C LEU A 150 17.66 -3.47 6.76
N SER A 151 16.40 -3.74 6.45
CA SER A 151 15.28 -3.45 7.35
C SER A 151 15.44 -4.21 8.68
N GLU A 152 14.90 -3.67 9.77
CA GLU A 152 14.86 -4.34 11.07
C GLU A 152 14.01 -5.63 11.02
N LYS A 153 13.04 -5.71 10.09
CA LYS A 153 12.21 -6.90 9.85
C LYS A 153 13.04 -8.14 9.48
N VAL A 154 14.27 -7.99 9.01
CA VAL A 154 15.12 -9.13 8.62
C VAL A 154 15.44 -10.07 9.79
N GLU A 155 15.50 -9.56 11.02
CA GLU A 155 15.79 -10.40 12.19
C GLU A 155 14.61 -11.32 12.53
N ASP A 156 13.38 -10.86 12.34
CA ASP A 156 12.19 -11.68 12.53
C ASP A 156 11.94 -12.62 11.34
N LEU A 157 12.15 -12.15 10.12
CA LEU A 157 12.07 -12.98 8.92
C LEU A 157 13.03 -14.18 8.99
N ARG A 158 14.26 -14.03 9.51
CA ARG A 158 15.20 -15.14 9.68
C ARG A 158 14.75 -16.21 10.70
N LYS A 159 13.72 -15.94 11.50
CA LYS A 159 13.14 -16.91 12.45
C LYS A 159 11.98 -17.70 11.83
N GLU A 160 11.44 -17.27 10.69
CA GLU A 160 10.40 -17.99 9.96
C GLU A 160 10.96 -19.30 9.40
N SER A 161 10.16 -20.35 9.40
CA SER A 161 10.61 -21.73 9.12
C SER A 161 11.23 -21.95 7.74
N LEU A 162 10.89 -21.12 6.76
CA LEU A 162 11.36 -21.23 5.37
C LEU A 162 12.49 -20.25 5.03
N ILE A 163 13.03 -19.51 6.00
CA ILE A 163 14.06 -18.49 5.76
C ILE A 163 15.29 -18.81 6.60
N THR A 164 16.44 -18.98 5.94
CA THR A 164 17.73 -19.26 6.57
C THR A 164 18.79 -18.21 6.24
N SER A 165 19.99 -18.32 6.84
CA SER A 165 21.15 -17.49 6.48
C SER A 165 22.27 -18.37 5.90
N ASN A 166 22.23 -18.59 4.59
CA ASN A 166 23.23 -19.35 3.85
C ASN A 166 24.29 -18.40 3.25
N ARG A 167 25.45 -18.28 3.89
CA ARG A 167 26.53 -17.38 3.42
C ARG A 167 26.93 -17.60 1.95
N LEU A 168 26.95 -18.86 1.49
CA LEU A 168 27.39 -19.19 0.13
C LEU A 168 26.40 -18.68 -0.93
N ALA A 169 25.10 -18.75 -0.62
CA ALA A 169 24.03 -18.27 -1.50
C ALA A 169 24.12 -16.76 -1.80
N HIS A 170 24.81 -15.97 -0.98
CA HIS A 170 24.94 -14.52 -1.17
C HIS A 170 26.30 -14.06 -1.70
N SER A 171 27.34 -14.88 -1.52
CA SER A 171 28.74 -14.48 -1.73
C SER A 171 29.08 -14.05 -3.16
N ARG A 172 28.44 -14.67 -4.14
CA ARG A 172 28.63 -14.42 -5.58
C ARG A 172 27.34 -14.04 -6.30
N GLU A 173 26.20 -14.11 -5.60
CA GLU A 173 24.89 -13.92 -6.20
C GLU A 173 24.69 -12.47 -6.61
N HIS A 174 24.14 -12.27 -7.80
CA HIS A 174 24.01 -10.96 -8.44
C HIS A 174 22.56 -10.53 -8.62
N SER A 175 21.61 -11.48 -8.59
CA SER A 175 20.20 -11.23 -8.89
C SER A 175 19.59 -10.14 -8.03
N ILE A 176 19.98 -10.03 -6.76
CA ILE A 176 19.58 -8.96 -5.85
C ILE A 176 20.43 -7.71 -6.06
N GLU A 177 21.76 -7.87 -6.13
CA GLU A 177 22.72 -6.76 -6.15
C GLU A 177 22.43 -5.76 -7.28
N VAL A 178 22.14 -6.27 -8.47
CA VAL A 178 21.94 -5.41 -9.66
C VAL A 178 20.67 -4.57 -9.61
N GLN A 179 19.73 -4.87 -8.70
CA GLN A 179 18.54 -4.06 -8.47
C GLN A 179 18.84 -2.83 -7.59
N ILE A 180 19.87 -2.90 -6.74
CA ILE A 180 20.13 -1.90 -5.70
C ILE A 180 20.57 -0.54 -6.27
N PRO A 181 21.47 -0.44 -7.28
CA PRO A 181 21.85 0.87 -7.82
C PRO A 181 20.67 1.63 -8.44
N PHE A 182 19.72 0.95 -9.09
CA PHE A 182 18.50 1.59 -9.58
C PHE A 182 17.65 2.14 -8.43
N LEU A 183 17.49 1.38 -7.33
CA LEU A 183 16.77 1.86 -6.15
C LEU A 183 17.43 3.07 -5.50
N GLN A 184 18.76 3.08 -5.39
CA GLN A 184 19.53 4.22 -4.86
C GLN A 184 19.38 5.48 -5.70
N GLU A 185 19.01 5.35 -6.98
CA GLU A 185 18.79 6.48 -7.87
C GLU A 185 17.36 7.02 -7.80
N VAL A 186 16.36 6.17 -7.59
CA VAL A 186 14.94 6.58 -7.64
C VAL A 186 14.28 6.77 -6.27
N LEU A 187 14.90 6.25 -5.20
CA LEU A 187 14.37 6.32 -3.84
C LEU A 187 15.32 7.03 -2.88
N GLU A 188 14.72 7.74 -1.93
CA GLU A 188 15.42 8.32 -0.79
C GLU A 188 15.06 7.57 0.50
N ASN A 189 16.02 7.46 1.43
CA ASN A 189 15.80 6.99 2.81
C ASN A 189 14.99 5.67 2.91
N PHE A 190 15.46 4.62 2.22
CA PHE A 190 14.85 3.30 2.22
C PHE A 190 15.78 2.23 2.83
N THR A 191 15.18 1.11 3.22
CA THR A 191 15.90 -0.11 3.62
C THR A 191 15.51 -1.28 2.71
N ILE A 192 16.34 -2.32 2.68
CA ILE A 192 16.10 -3.50 1.84
C ILE A 192 15.90 -4.77 2.66
N ILE A 193 15.16 -5.71 2.10
CA ILE A 193 14.98 -7.08 2.59
C ILE A 193 15.41 -8.01 1.46
N PRO A 194 16.72 -8.32 1.35
CA PRO A 194 17.27 -9.13 0.25
C PRO A 194 17.08 -10.62 0.53
N ILE A 195 16.26 -11.29 -0.29
CA ILE A 195 15.91 -12.70 -0.15
C ILE A 195 16.35 -13.47 -1.40
N VAL A 196 17.36 -14.33 -1.26
CA VAL A 196 17.76 -15.27 -2.30
C VAL A 196 16.88 -16.51 -2.18
N THR A 197 16.20 -16.91 -3.25
CA THR A 197 15.31 -18.07 -3.26
C THR A 197 16.05 -19.30 -3.79
N GLY A 198 16.10 -20.37 -3.00
CA GLY A 198 16.39 -21.72 -3.45
C GLY A 198 15.16 -22.36 -4.10
N GLU A 199 14.88 -23.63 -3.78
CA GLU A 199 13.73 -24.40 -4.27
C GLU A 199 12.45 -24.22 -3.43
N VAL A 200 12.35 -23.11 -2.70
CA VAL A 200 11.25 -22.86 -1.75
C VAL A 200 9.90 -22.77 -2.47
N ASN A 201 8.85 -23.28 -1.84
CA ASN A 201 7.49 -23.14 -2.36
C ASN A 201 7.10 -21.65 -2.43
N PRO A 202 6.82 -21.09 -3.62
CA PRO A 202 6.56 -19.67 -3.78
C PRO A 202 5.29 -19.19 -3.07
N ARG A 203 4.30 -20.07 -2.89
CA ARG A 203 3.04 -19.74 -2.19
C ARG A 203 3.28 -19.62 -0.69
N GLU A 204 3.97 -20.59 -0.09
CA GLU A 204 4.28 -20.56 1.35
C GLU A 204 5.20 -19.37 1.68
N LEU A 205 6.17 -19.07 0.80
CA LEU A 205 6.98 -17.86 0.94
C LEU A 205 6.11 -16.59 0.87
N ALA A 206 5.16 -16.51 -0.06
CA ALA A 206 4.25 -15.37 -0.15
C ALA A 206 3.40 -15.20 1.12
N GLU A 207 2.87 -16.29 1.67
CA GLU A 207 2.10 -16.29 2.93
C GLU A 207 2.92 -15.77 4.12
N ILE A 208 4.21 -16.09 4.18
CA ILE A 208 5.13 -15.50 5.17
C ILE A 208 5.31 -14.00 4.91
N LEU A 209 5.68 -13.60 3.69
CA LEU A 209 6.01 -12.21 3.37
C LEU A 209 4.81 -11.27 3.53
N LEU A 210 3.58 -11.75 3.27
CA LEU A 210 2.35 -10.97 3.44
C LEU A 210 2.16 -10.43 4.87
N LYS A 211 2.70 -11.11 5.89
CA LYS A 211 2.69 -10.64 7.29
C LYS A 211 3.54 -9.39 7.52
N TYR A 212 4.56 -9.18 6.68
CA TYR A 212 5.55 -8.12 6.81
C TYR A 212 5.37 -7.00 5.79
N ILE A 213 4.54 -7.21 4.75
CA ILE A 213 4.25 -6.22 3.69
C ILE A 213 3.12 -5.28 4.12
N ASP A 214 3.46 -4.00 4.21
CA ASP A 214 2.56 -2.89 4.52
C ASP A 214 2.41 -1.93 3.33
N ASN A 215 1.74 -0.78 3.55
CA ASN A 215 1.47 0.20 2.51
C ASN A 215 2.71 0.93 1.98
N ASP A 216 3.81 0.97 2.73
CA ASP A 216 5.07 1.61 2.32
C ASP A 216 6.10 0.61 1.78
N SER A 217 5.70 -0.66 1.65
CA SER A 217 6.51 -1.75 1.12
C SER A 217 6.46 -1.82 -0.42
N LEU A 218 7.61 -2.08 -1.04
CA LEU A 218 7.78 -2.46 -2.45
C LEU A 218 8.31 -3.89 -2.56
N VAL A 219 7.82 -4.69 -3.50
CA VAL A 219 8.32 -6.06 -3.74
C VAL A 219 8.88 -6.20 -5.14
N ILE A 220 10.16 -6.52 -5.26
CA ILE A 220 10.85 -6.71 -6.54
C ILE A 220 11.16 -8.20 -6.72
N ALA A 221 10.62 -8.79 -7.78
CA ALA A 221 11.00 -10.10 -8.27
C ALA A 221 12.04 -9.95 -9.38
N SER A 222 13.26 -10.37 -9.10
CA SER A 222 14.39 -10.25 -10.01
C SER A 222 14.45 -11.47 -10.94
N SER A 223 14.30 -11.25 -12.26
CA SER A 223 14.31 -12.32 -13.25
C SER A 223 14.59 -11.84 -14.66
N ASP A 224 15.49 -12.53 -15.36
CA ASP A 224 15.50 -12.59 -16.83
C ASP A 224 14.51 -13.68 -17.32
N LEU A 225 14.18 -13.67 -18.61
CA LEU A 225 13.23 -14.61 -19.23
C LEU A 225 13.94 -15.79 -19.92
N SER A 226 13.61 -16.10 -21.17
CA SER A 226 14.22 -17.21 -21.91
C SER A 226 15.73 -17.00 -22.13
N HIS A 227 16.50 -18.09 -22.20
CA HIS A 227 17.97 -18.03 -22.26
C HIS A 227 18.55 -18.80 -23.46
N TYR A 228 19.41 -18.12 -24.21
CA TYR A 228 20.27 -18.68 -25.26
C TYR A 228 19.55 -19.31 -26.45
N HIS A 229 18.30 -18.92 -26.71
CA HIS A 229 17.54 -19.29 -27.90
C HIS A 229 17.82 -18.33 -29.07
N PRO A 230 17.61 -18.76 -30.32
CA PRO A 230 17.52 -17.84 -31.45
C PRO A 230 16.42 -16.79 -31.24
N TYR A 231 16.64 -15.58 -31.75
CA TYR A 231 15.79 -14.41 -31.51
C TYR A 231 14.28 -14.68 -31.62
N GLU A 232 13.83 -15.30 -32.71
CA GLU A 232 12.39 -15.54 -32.91
C GLU A 232 11.82 -16.58 -31.95
N LYS A 233 12.63 -17.56 -31.55
CA LYS A 233 12.20 -18.56 -30.56
C LYS A 233 12.11 -17.95 -29.17
N ALA A 234 13.04 -17.06 -28.83
CA ALA A 234 12.99 -16.32 -27.57
C ALA A 234 11.72 -15.47 -27.48
N ILE A 235 11.35 -14.74 -28.54
CA ILE A 235 10.09 -13.96 -28.59
C ILE A 235 8.87 -14.86 -28.37
N GLU A 236 8.81 -16.02 -29.03
CA GLU A 236 7.70 -16.97 -28.88
C GLU A 236 7.57 -17.47 -27.42
N LEU A 237 8.69 -17.85 -26.80
CA LEU A 237 8.71 -18.36 -25.43
C LEU A 237 8.40 -17.27 -24.41
N ASP A 238 9.01 -16.09 -24.56
CA ASP A 238 8.84 -14.95 -23.67
C ASP A 238 7.41 -14.40 -23.70
N LYS A 239 6.70 -14.55 -24.83
CA LYS A 239 5.28 -14.18 -24.94
C LYS A 239 4.43 -14.85 -23.86
N ASN A 240 4.74 -16.10 -23.49
CA ASN A 240 4.05 -16.81 -22.42
C ASN A 240 4.27 -16.11 -21.07
N CYS A 241 5.50 -15.66 -20.79
CA CYS A 241 5.84 -14.94 -19.57
C CYS A 241 5.17 -13.57 -19.50
N ILE A 242 5.38 -12.73 -20.53
CA ILE A 242 4.90 -11.33 -20.52
C ILE A 242 3.38 -11.21 -20.58
N THR A 243 2.68 -12.28 -20.97
CA THR A 243 1.22 -12.37 -20.92
C THR A 243 0.75 -12.95 -19.58
N SER A 244 1.35 -14.04 -19.10
CA SER A 244 0.85 -14.75 -17.92
C SER A 244 1.10 -14.01 -16.61
N ILE A 245 2.26 -13.36 -16.46
CA ILE A 245 2.66 -12.66 -15.24
C ILE A 245 1.69 -11.51 -14.90
N PRO A 246 1.47 -10.50 -15.77
CA PRO A 246 0.59 -9.39 -15.43
C PRO A 246 -0.88 -9.80 -15.24
N ASN A 247 -1.30 -10.88 -15.91
CA ASN A 247 -2.66 -11.42 -15.79
C ASN A 247 -2.85 -12.40 -14.62
N LEU A 248 -1.84 -12.60 -13.78
CA LEU A 248 -1.87 -13.56 -12.66
C LEU A 248 -2.24 -14.99 -13.10
N ASN A 249 -1.87 -15.39 -14.33
CA ASN A 249 -2.12 -16.73 -14.85
C ASN A 249 -1.03 -17.70 -14.37
N PHE A 250 -1.22 -18.24 -13.17
CA PHE A 250 -0.27 -19.17 -12.54
C PHE A 250 0.01 -20.42 -13.38
N ASN A 251 -1.01 -20.99 -14.01
CA ASN A 251 -0.85 -22.23 -14.77
C ASN A 251 0.08 -22.05 -15.97
N GLU A 252 -0.08 -20.95 -16.70
CA GLU A 252 0.78 -20.65 -17.84
C GLU A 252 2.18 -20.22 -17.41
N MET A 253 2.29 -19.43 -16.33
CA MET A 253 3.59 -19.05 -15.76
C MET A 253 4.39 -20.28 -15.33
N ILE A 254 3.78 -21.25 -14.64
CA ILE A 254 4.47 -22.46 -14.16
C ILE A 254 4.93 -23.32 -15.34
N ASN A 255 4.01 -23.60 -16.28
CA ASN A 255 4.20 -24.66 -17.27
C ASN A 255 4.83 -24.19 -18.60
N LYS A 256 4.73 -22.90 -18.95
CA LYS A 256 5.14 -22.41 -20.28
C LYS A 256 6.14 -21.26 -20.26
N CYS A 257 6.20 -20.48 -19.20
CA CYS A 257 7.18 -19.41 -19.11
C CYS A 257 8.58 -19.99 -18.83
N GLU A 258 9.59 -19.50 -19.55
CA GLU A 258 11.01 -19.72 -19.22
C GLU A 258 11.55 -18.46 -18.55
N ALA A 259 12.02 -18.59 -17.31
CA ALA A 259 12.54 -17.48 -16.52
C ALA A 259 13.51 -18.05 -15.47
N CYS A 260 14.63 -17.37 -15.20
CA CYS A 260 15.56 -17.81 -14.14
C CYS A 260 14.98 -17.55 -12.74
N GLY A 261 14.16 -16.50 -12.58
CA GLY A 261 13.49 -16.09 -11.35
C GLY A 261 12.05 -16.57 -11.24
N LYS A 262 11.73 -17.81 -11.65
CA LYS A 262 10.37 -18.37 -11.53
C LYS A 262 9.80 -18.26 -10.12
N ILE A 263 10.56 -18.64 -9.10
CA ILE A 263 10.11 -18.61 -7.70
C ILE A 263 9.86 -17.16 -7.23
N PRO A 264 10.79 -16.21 -7.39
CA PRO A 264 10.54 -14.79 -7.13
C PRO A 264 9.28 -14.24 -7.81
N ILE A 265 9.09 -14.52 -9.10
CA ILE A 265 7.92 -14.06 -9.86
C ILE A 265 6.64 -14.66 -9.29
N LEU A 266 6.60 -15.98 -9.06
CA LEU A 266 5.41 -16.65 -8.52
C LEU A 266 5.07 -16.15 -7.12
N THR A 267 6.07 -15.93 -6.25
CA THR A 267 5.86 -15.33 -4.93
C THR A 267 5.24 -13.94 -5.05
N LEU A 268 5.74 -13.08 -5.94
CA LEU A 268 5.14 -11.77 -6.20
C LEU A 268 3.71 -11.89 -6.75
N MET A 269 3.45 -12.83 -7.66
CA MET A 269 2.09 -13.06 -8.20
C MET A 269 1.12 -13.50 -7.10
N TYR A 270 1.54 -14.36 -6.18
CA TYR A 270 0.70 -14.73 -5.03
C TYR A 270 0.41 -13.52 -4.14
N ILE A 271 1.43 -12.71 -3.80
CA ILE A 271 1.25 -11.47 -3.02
C ILE A 271 0.27 -10.53 -3.74
N ALA A 272 0.47 -10.30 -5.04
CA ALA A 272 -0.37 -9.43 -5.86
C ALA A 272 -1.83 -9.90 -5.89
N ARG A 273 -2.06 -11.21 -6.03
CA ARG A 273 -3.42 -11.78 -5.97
C ARG A 273 -4.09 -11.54 -4.62
N GLU A 274 -3.40 -11.83 -3.51
CA GLU A 274 -3.98 -11.67 -2.17
C GLU A 274 -4.22 -10.18 -1.82
N LYS A 275 -3.38 -9.27 -2.31
CA LYS A 275 -3.54 -7.82 -2.10
C LYS A 275 -4.44 -7.14 -3.16
N GLY A 276 -4.91 -7.87 -4.16
CA GLY A 276 -5.73 -7.32 -5.25
C GLY A 276 -4.99 -6.30 -6.14
N TRP A 277 -3.68 -6.48 -6.34
CA TRP A 277 -2.89 -5.64 -7.24
C TRP A 277 -3.08 -6.06 -8.70
N GLU A 278 -3.13 -5.07 -9.59
CA GLU A 278 -3.22 -5.27 -11.03
C GLU A 278 -1.82 -5.30 -11.64
N GLY A 279 -1.59 -6.20 -12.60
CA GLY A 279 -0.33 -6.31 -13.32
C GLY A 279 -0.36 -5.62 -14.68
N LYS A 280 0.74 -4.98 -15.06
CA LYS A 280 0.93 -4.35 -16.38
C LYS A 280 2.35 -4.55 -16.89
N LEU A 281 2.47 -5.06 -18.12
CA LEU A 281 3.75 -5.07 -18.84
C LEU A 281 4.12 -3.63 -19.24
N LEU A 282 5.31 -3.18 -18.85
CA LEU A 282 5.82 -1.86 -19.19
C LEU A 282 6.75 -1.92 -20.39
N ASN A 283 7.62 -2.93 -20.43
CA ASN A 283 8.54 -3.11 -21.54
C ASN A 283 8.98 -4.57 -21.67
N TYR A 284 9.29 -4.97 -22.91
CA TYR A 284 9.88 -6.25 -23.25
C TYR A 284 10.86 -6.07 -24.42
N ASN A 285 12.09 -6.54 -24.22
CA ASN A 285 13.14 -6.62 -25.24
C ASN A 285 14.00 -7.87 -24.96
N ASN A 286 14.86 -8.26 -25.88
CA ASN A 286 15.91 -9.25 -25.61
C ASN A 286 17.32 -8.69 -25.89
N SER A 287 18.35 -9.46 -25.56
CA SER A 287 19.74 -9.02 -25.75
C SER A 287 20.09 -8.69 -27.20
N GLY A 288 19.41 -9.27 -28.19
CA GLY A 288 19.58 -8.95 -29.61
C GLY A 288 18.97 -7.61 -30.04
N ASP A 289 18.13 -6.99 -29.21
CA ASP A 289 17.61 -5.64 -29.41
C ASP A 289 18.48 -4.56 -28.79
N THR A 290 19.52 -4.95 -28.04
CA THR A 290 20.34 -4.04 -27.24
C THR A 290 21.80 -4.05 -27.70
N TYR A 291 22.57 -5.05 -27.27
CA TYR A 291 24.03 -5.11 -27.52
C TYR A 291 24.50 -6.47 -28.05
N GLY A 292 23.68 -7.53 -27.96
CA GLY A 292 24.02 -8.88 -28.38
C GLY A 292 23.74 -9.17 -29.86
N ASN A 293 24.23 -10.31 -30.34
CA ASN A 293 23.79 -10.86 -31.63
C ASN A 293 22.41 -11.52 -31.50
N LYS A 294 21.81 -11.91 -32.62
CA LYS A 294 20.47 -12.53 -32.68
C LYS A 294 20.48 -14.06 -32.67
N ASP A 295 21.66 -14.68 -32.57
CA ASP A 295 21.81 -16.13 -32.66
C ASP A 295 21.44 -16.82 -31.34
N ARG A 296 21.79 -16.19 -30.20
CA ARG A 296 21.54 -16.71 -28.85
C ARG A 296 21.25 -15.55 -27.91
N VAL A 297 19.96 -15.26 -27.70
CA VAL A 297 19.53 -14.11 -26.92
C VAL A 297 19.00 -14.48 -25.53
N VAL A 298 18.96 -13.50 -24.64
CA VAL A 298 18.27 -13.59 -23.35
C VAL A 298 17.13 -12.57 -23.33
N GLY A 299 15.93 -13.00 -22.94
CA GLY A 299 14.75 -12.15 -22.83
C GLY A 299 14.71 -11.31 -21.55
N TYR A 300 14.19 -10.10 -21.64
CA TYR A 300 14.06 -9.16 -20.53
C TYR A 300 12.67 -8.53 -20.51
N SER A 301 12.05 -8.44 -19.34
CA SER A 301 10.80 -7.70 -19.18
C SER A 301 10.82 -6.82 -17.95
N SER A 302 10.09 -5.72 -18.03
CA SER A 302 9.72 -4.91 -16.89
C SER A 302 8.21 -4.94 -16.75
N ILE A 303 7.72 -5.44 -15.62
CA ILE A 303 6.30 -5.61 -15.34
C ILE A 303 6.04 -4.97 -13.98
N ALA A 304 5.01 -4.12 -13.89
CA ALA A 304 4.58 -3.54 -12.64
C ALA A 304 3.32 -4.21 -12.10
N PHE A 305 3.27 -4.37 -10.78
CA PHE A 305 2.05 -4.63 -10.03
C PHE A 305 1.71 -3.38 -9.22
N TYR A 306 0.47 -2.90 -9.34
CA TYR A 306 0.03 -1.67 -8.69
C TYR A 306 -1.29 -1.85 -7.96
N GLU A 307 -1.44 -1.12 -6.86
CA GLU A 307 -2.71 -0.93 -6.20
C GLU A 307 -3.46 0.20 -6.93
N LYS A 308 -4.58 -0.14 -7.57
CA LYS A 308 -5.42 0.83 -8.27
C LYS A 308 -5.86 1.93 -7.30
N MET A 309 -5.62 3.20 -7.66
CA MET A 309 -6.20 4.31 -6.91
C MET A 309 -7.69 4.36 -7.22
N GLU A 310 -8.53 4.51 -6.19
CA GLU A 310 -9.94 4.79 -6.38
C GLU A 310 -10.06 6.16 -7.07
N GLU A 311 -10.53 6.18 -8.31
CA GLU A 311 -10.78 7.43 -9.02
C GLU A 311 -11.90 8.21 -8.33
N GLU A 312 -11.66 9.50 -8.12
CA GLU A 312 -12.73 10.41 -7.75
C GLU A 312 -13.72 10.58 -8.91
N ILE A 313 -15.01 10.48 -8.60
CA ILE A 313 -16.10 10.86 -9.51
C ILE A 313 -15.99 12.37 -9.70
N GLY A 314 -15.58 12.80 -10.89
CA GLY A 314 -15.40 14.21 -11.21
C GLY A 314 -16.73 14.96 -11.31
N GLU A 315 -16.69 16.28 -11.19
CA GLU A 315 -17.88 17.16 -11.19
C GLU A 315 -18.87 16.89 -12.34
N LYS A 316 -18.36 16.66 -13.57
CA LYS A 316 -19.22 16.34 -14.72
C LYS A 316 -20.00 15.03 -14.53
N ASP A 317 -19.36 14.01 -13.94
CA ASP A 317 -19.99 12.72 -13.70
C ASP A 317 -20.93 12.77 -12.50
N ARG A 318 -20.58 13.56 -11.46
CA ARG A 318 -21.47 13.83 -10.31
C ARG A 318 -22.78 14.44 -10.78
N LYS A 319 -22.69 15.52 -11.57
CA LYS A 319 -23.86 16.19 -12.17
C LYS A 319 -24.67 15.23 -13.03
N PHE A 320 -24.01 14.43 -13.87
CA PHE A 320 -24.68 13.42 -14.68
C PHE A 320 -25.48 12.41 -13.84
N LEU A 321 -24.91 11.91 -12.74
CA LEU A 321 -25.58 10.95 -11.86
C LEU A 321 -26.77 11.57 -11.12
N LEU A 322 -26.65 12.82 -10.66
CA LEU A 322 -27.76 13.55 -10.03
C LEU A 322 -28.90 13.79 -11.02
N GLU A 323 -28.59 14.29 -12.23
CA GLU A 323 -29.58 14.47 -13.31
C GLU A 323 -30.26 13.14 -13.68
N LEU A 324 -29.50 12.05 -13.71
CA LEU A 324 -30.05 10.71 -13.97
C LEU A 324 -31.00 10.25 -12.85
N ALA A 325 -30.63 10.46 -11.58
CA ALA A 325 -31.50 10.15 -10.44
C ALA A 325 -32.79 10.97 -10.49
N ARG A 326 -32.68 12.28 -10.72
CA ARG A 326 -33.82 13.21 -10.86
C ARG A 326 -34.78 12.77 -11.96
N LYS A 327 -34.25 12.58 -13.18
CA LYS A 327 -35.04 12.12 -14.33
C LYS A 327 -35.69 10.76 -14.08
N THR A 328 -35.01 9.87 -13.35
CA THR A 328 -35.58 8.59 -12.94
C THR A 328 -36.80 8.78 -12.05
N LEU A 329 -36.70 9.61 -11.01
CA LEU A 329 -37.82 9.88 -10.12
C LEU A 329 -38.99 10.55 -10.85
N GLU A 330 -38.73 11.55 -11.68
CA GLU A 330 -39.76 12.24 -12.46
C GLU A 330 -40.52 11.28 -13.38
N GLY A 331 -39.81 10.44 -14.14
CA GLY A 331 -40.44 9.45 -15.01
C GLY A 331 -41.22 8.41 -14.22
N TYR A 332 -40.58 7.82 -13.20
CA TYR A 332 -41.16 6.68 -12.50
C TYR A 332 -42.37 7.08 -11.65
N LEU A 333 -42.34 8.23 -10.95
CA LEU A 333 -43.48 8.71 -10.17
C LEU A 333 -44.63 9.22 -11.03
N LYS A 334 -44.37 9.69 -12.25
CA LYS A 334 -45.41 10.20 -13.15
C LYS A 334 -46.15 9.10 -13.90
N ASN A 335 -45.44 8.09 -14.38
CA ASN A 335 -46.02 7.06 -15.25
C ASN A 335 -45.35 5.67 -15.15
N GLY A 336 -44.52 5.43 -14.13
CA GLY A 336 -43.85 4.15 -13.92
C GLY A 336 -42.72 3.84 -14.90
N SER A 337 -42.27 4.82 -15.70
CA SER A 337 -41.19 4.61 -16.68
C SER A 337 -39.80 4.82 -16.07
N LYS A 338 -38.85 3.95 -16.43
CA LYS A 338 -37.41 4.17 -16.20
C LYS A 338 -36.82 4.94 -17.38
N PRO A 339 -35.79 5.79 -17.18
CA PRO A 339 -35.16 6.49 -18.30
C PRO A 339 -34.50 5.47 -19.24
N GLY A 340 -34.70 5.63 -20.54
CA GLY A 340 -33.88 4.95 -21.54
C GLY A 340 -32.46 5.48 -21.48
N VAL A 341 -31.48 4.59 -21.31
CA VAL A 341 -30.06 4.94 -21.22
C VAL A 341 -29.35 4.45 -22.48
N ASP A 342 -28.72 5.38 -23.21
CA ASP A 342 -27.84 5.06 -24.33
C ASP A 342 -26.44 4.74 -23.80
N GLU A 343 -26.09 3.45 -23.74
CA GLU A 343 -24.80 2.99 -23.19
C GLU A 343 -23.58 3.61 -23.90
N GLY A 344 -23.72 4.01 -25.18
CA GLY A 344 -22.64 4.67 -25.93
C GLY A 344 -22.29 6.06 -25.41
N LYS A 345 -23.20 6.69 -24.65
CA LYS A 345 -23.03 8.04 -24.07
C LYS A 345 -22.63 8.03 -22.61
N ILE A 346 -22.60 6.86 -21.96
CA ILE A 346 -22.22 6.73 -20.56
C ILE A 346 -20.69 6.72 -20.45
N PRO A 347 -20.08 7.61 -19.65
CA PRO A 347 -18.66 7.54 -19.34
C PRO A 347 -18.27 6.16 -18.80
N GLU A 348 -17.17 5.58 -19.30
CA GLU A 348 -16.73 4.23 -18.90
C GLU A 348 -16.61 4.04 -17.38
N LYS A 349 -16.19 5.08 -16.64
CA LYS A 349 -16.10 5.03 -15.18
C LYS A 349 -17.45 4.76 -14.49
N LEU A 350 -18.56 5.20 -15.09
CA LEU A 350 -19.90 5.00 -14.54
C LEU A 350 -20.46 3.62 -14.89
N LYS A 351 -19.79 2.89 -15.79
CA LYS A 351 -20.07 1.49 -16.11
C LYS A 351 -19.34 0.52 -15.17
N GLU A 352 -18.44 1.01 -14.30
CA GLU A 352 -17.81 0.17 -13.28
C GLU A 352 -18.84 -0.33 -12.26
N MET A 353 -18.63 -1.53 -11.74
CA MET A 353 -19.44 -2.09 -10.67
C MET A 353 -19.13 -1.35 -9.36
N LYS A 354 -20.12 -0.71 -8.74
CA LYS A 354 -19.96 0.06 -7.49
C LYS A 354 -21.15 -0.14 -6.55
N GLY A 355 -20.89 0.02 -5.26
CA GLY A 355 -21.95 0.26 -4.28
C GLY A 355 -22.36 1.74 -4.33
N CYS A 356 -23.64 2.02 -4.10
CA CYS A 356 -24.14 3.39 -4.04
C CYS A 356 -25.34 3.48 -3.11
N PHE A 357 -25.53 4.64 -2.49
CA PHE A 357 -26.75 5.04 -1.81
C PHE A 357 -27.33 6.28 -2.48
N VAL A 358 -28.66 6.29 -2.61
CA VAL A 358 -29.41 7.49 -2.99
C VAL A 358 -30.22 7.92 -1.78
N THR A 359 -30.01 9.16 -1.36
CA THR A 359 -30.71 9.81 -0.26
C THR A 359 -31.58 10.91 -0.82
N LEU A 360 -32.82 10.96 -0.34
CA LEU A 360 -33.78 12.00 -0.63
C LEU A 360 -33.97 12.81 0.65
N GLU A 361 -33.82 14.12 0.57
CA GLU A 361 -34.10 15.03 1.66
C GLU A 361 -35.19 16.01 1.26
N LYS A 362 -36.03 16.40 2.21
CA LYS A 362 -37.07 17.42 2.04
C LYS A 362 -36.95 18.39 3.20
N ASN A 363 -36.70 19.67 2.91
CA ASN A 363 -36.41 20.69 3.93
C ASN A 363 -35.26 20.27 4.88
N HIS A 364 -34.16 19.74 4.33
CA HIS A 364 -33.01 19.19 5.07
C HIS A 364 -33.35 18.06 6.06
N GLN A 365 -34.49 17.39 5.87
CA GLN A 365 -34.87 16.19 6.64
C GLN A 365 -34.91 14.97 5.74
N LEU A 366 -34.42 13.85 6.25
CA LEU A 366 -34.42 12.57 5.54
C LEU A 366 -35.85 12.17 5.12
N ARG A 367 -36.05 11.97 3.82
CA ARG A 367 -37.32 11.54 3.20
C ARG A 367 -37.27 10.12 2.62
N GLY A 368 -36.06 9.59 2.42
CA GLY A 368 -35.78 8.21 2.03
C GLY A 368 -34.28 8.01 1.78
N CYS A 369 -33.74 6.84 2.08
CA CYS A 369 -32.35 6.51 1.76
C CYS A 369 -32.19 5.00 1.60
N ILE A 370 -31.86 4.57 0.38
CA ILE A 370 -31.64 3.17 0.03
C ILE A 370 -30.38 3.02 -0.82
N GLY A 371 -29.68 1.90 -0.63
CA GLY A 371 -28.46 1.60 -1.35
C GLY A 371 -27.93 0.19 -1.10
N HIS A 372 -26.87 -0.13 -1.82
CA HIS A 372 -26.10 -1.36 -1.64
C HIS A 372 -24.65 -1.01 -1.37
N ILE A 373 -24.07 -1.63 -0.34
CA ILE A 373 -22.66 -1.42 0.02
C ILE A 373 -21.74 -2.15 -0.97
N LEU A 374 -22.08 -3.40 -1.27
CA LEU A 374 -21.29 -4.22 -2.17
C LEU A 374 -21.64 -3.87 -3.63
N PRO A 375 -20.64 -3.87 -4.53
CA PRO A 375 -20.88 -3.71 -5.97
C PRO A 375 -21.75 -4.83 -6.53
N GLN A 376 -23.01 -4.52 -6.85
CA GLN A 376 -23.95 -5.48 -7.43
C GLN A 376 -24.31 -5.14 -8.88
N LYS A 377 -24.18 -3.87 -9.27
CA LYS A 377 -24.52 -3.35 -10.59
C LYS A 377 -23.54 -2.26 -11.02
N ARG A 378 -23.60 -1.90 -12.30
CA ARG A 378 -22.88 -0.74 -12.82
C ARG A 378 -23.38 0.52 -12.09
N LEU A 379 -22.50 1.49 -11.85
CA LEU A 379 -22.84 2.64 -11.01
C LEU A 379 -24.09 3.40 -11.48
N TYR A 380 -24.25 3.65 -12.79
CA TYR A 380 -25.45 4.33 -13.30
C TYR A 380 -26.74 3.53 -13.05
N GLU A 381 -26.69 2.20 -13.16
CA GLU A 381 -27.84 1.32 -12.89
C GLU A 381 -28.18 1.30 -11.40
N CYS A 382 -27.14 1.25 -10.55
CA CYS A 382 -27.27 1.36 -9.10
C CYS A 382 -28.01 2.63 -8.71
N VAL A 383 -27.67 3.78 -9.32
CA VAL A 383 -28.31 5.07 -9.06
C VAL A 383 -29.78 5.06 -9.50
N ILE A 384 -30.10 4.58 -10.70
CA ILE A 384 -31.49 4.48 -11.19
C ILE A 384 -32.35 3.65 -10.24
N GLU A 385 -31.87 2.46 -9.87
CA GLU A 385 -32.62 1.55 -9.01
C GLU A 385 -32.80 2.10 -7.60
N ASN A 386 -31.73 2.62 -7.00
CA ASN A 386 -31.77 3.12 -5.63
C ASN A 386 -32.52 4.45 -5.50
N ALA A 387 -32.59 5.27 -6.56
CA ALA A 387 -33.49 6.42 -6.57
C ALA A 387 -34.95 5.96 -6.42
N ILE A 388 -35.38 4.97 -7.21
CA ILE A 388 -36.75 4.41 -7.13
C ILE A 388 -36.99 3.80 -5.74
N ASN A 389 -36.04 3.00 -5.25
CA ASN A 389 -36.20 2.36 -3.95
C ASN A 389 -36.22 3.36 -2.80
N ALA A 390 -35.38 4.40 -2.82
CA ALA A 390 -35.40 5.45 -1.80
C ALA A 390 -36.74 6.21 -1.79
N ALA A 391 -37.37 6.40 -2.95
CA ALA A 391 -38.66 7.08 -3.07
C ALA A 391 -39.85 6.20 -2.66
N LEU A 392 -39.83 4.90 -2.97
CA LEU A 392 -41.03 4.05 -2.89
C LEU A 392 -40.93 2.89 -1.89
N ASN A 393 -39.73 2.42 -1.60
CA ASN A 393 -39.48 1.15 -0.91
C ASN A 393 -38.68 1.30 0.39
N ASP A 394 -38.44 2.53 0.87
CA ASP A 394 -37.86 2.74 2.19
C ASP A 394 -38.93 2.52 3.27
N PRO A 395 -38.86 1.45 4.08
CA PRO A 395 -39.93 1.06 5.01
C PRO A 395 -40.14 2.07 6.14
N ARG A 396 -39.23 3.02 6.32
CA ARG A 396 -39.34 4.08 7.33
C ARG A 396 -40.30 5.20 6.92
N PHE A 397 -40.64 5.30 5.63
CA PHE A 397 -41.40 6.42 5.08
C PHE A 397 -42.52 5.94 4.14
N PRO A 398 -43.66 6.65 4.08
CA PRO A 398 -44.63 6.47 3.01
C PRO A 398 -44.02 6.77 1.62
N PRO A 399 -44.51 6.15 0.53
CA PRO A 399 -44.04 6.45 -0.82
C PRO A 399 -44.09 7.95 -1.16
N VAL A 400 -43.05 8.46 -1.82
CA VAL A 400 -42.95 9.85 -2.31
C VAL A 400 -43.97 10.09 -3.42
N ARG A 401 -44.69 11.21 -3.35
CA ARG A 401 -45.59 11.63 -4.45
C ARG A 401 -44.87 12.51 -5.46
N TYR A 402 -45.36 12.52 -6.70
CA TYR A 402 -44.79 13.33 -7.78
C TYR A 402 -44.72 14.83 -7.43
N GLU A 403 -45.73 15.39 -6.77
CA GLU A 403 -45.73 16.82 -6.43
C GLU A 403 -44.72 17.19 -5.34
N GLU A 404 -44.20 16.20 -4.58
CA GLU A 404 -43.17 16.42 -3.57
C GLU A 404 -41.79 16.60 -4.19
N LEU A 405 -41.57 16.15 -5.43
CA LEU A 405 -40.24 16.13 -6.06
C LEU A 405 -39.59 17.51 -6.15
N LYS A 406 -40.40 18.58 -6.33
CA LYS A 406 -39.91 19.96 -6.40
C LYS A 406 -39.27 20.45 -5.09
N ASP A 407 -39.63 19.81 -3.97
CA ASP A 407 -39.13 20.15 -2.63
C ASP A 407 -38.11 19.11 -2.14
N ILE A 408 -37.74 18.13 -2.99
CA ILE A 408 -36.79 17.07 -2.66
C ILE A 408 -35.43 17.38 -3.25
N GLU A 409 -34.40 17.35 -2.41
CA GLU A 409 -32.98 17.36 -2.76
C GLU A 409 -32.46 15.92 -2.80
N ILE A 410 -31.69 15.58 -3.85
CA ILE A 410 -31.07 14.26 -4.01
C ILE A 410 -29.60 14.35 -3.64
N GLU A 411 -29.15 13.44 -2.77
CA GLU A 411 -27.75 13.16 -2.47
C GLU A 411 -27.39 11.75 -2.93
N ILE A 412 -26.22 11.60 -3.54
CA ILE A 412 -25.66 10.30 -3.95
C ILE A 412 -24.35 10.08 -3.21
N SER A 413 -24.24 8.92 -2.56
CA SER A 413 -23.01 8.41 -1.97
C SER A 413 -22.49 7.25 -2.82
N VAL A 414 -21.38 7.45 -3.54
CA VAL A 414 -20.70 6.40 -4.31
C VAL A 414 -19.65 5.75 -3.44
N LEU A 415 -19.74 4.43 -3.27
CA LEU A 415 -18.93 3.70 -2.30
C LEU A 415 -17.74 3.01 -2.94
N SER A 416 -16.64 2.97 -2.20
CA SER A 416 -15.58 2.03 -2.48
C SER A 416 -15.93 0.61 -2.05
N VAL A 417 -15.19 -0.37 -2.58
CA VAL A 417 -15.39 -1.77 -2.19
C VAL A 417 -14.87 -1.93 -0.76
N PRO A 418 -15.69 -2.45 0.18
CA PRO A 418 -15.22 -2.69 1.55
C PRO A 418 -14.02 -3.61 1.58
N LYS A 419 -12.93 -3.13 2.18
CA LYS A 419 -11.71 -3.92 2.44
C LYS A 419 -11.71 -4.34 3.89
N LYS A 420 -11.33 -5.59 4.16
CA LYS A 420 -11.12 -6.06 5.53
C LYS A 420 -10.02 -5.22 6.18
N LEU A 421 -10.27 -4.75 7.40
CA LEU A 421 -9.29 -4.05 8.21
C LEU A 421 -8.71 -5.06 9.21
N ASP A 422 -7.46 -5.48 8.99
CA ASP A 422 -6.77 -6.35 9.94
C ASP A 422 -6.25 -5.52 11.13
N TYR A 423 -6.51 -6.02 12.34
CA TYR A 423 -6.11 -5.38 13.59
C TYR A 423 -5.70 -6.43 14.63
N SER A 424 -4.76 -6.06 15.52
CA SER A 424 -4.21 -6.97 16.55
C SER A 424 -4.77 -6.75 17.96
N SER A 425 -5.36 -5.58 18.23
CA SER A 425 -6.05 -5.27 19.49
C SER A 425 -7.13 -4.21 19.29
N SER A 426 -7.96 -3.96 20.31
CA SER A 426 -8.94 -2.86 20.27
C SER A 426 -8.30 -1.50 20.06
N GLU A 427 -7.12 -1.27 20.64
CA GLU A 427 -6.39 0.00 20.54
C GLU A 427 -5.86 0.19 19.12
N ASP A 428 -5.27 -0.84 18.53
CA ASP A 428 -4.82 -0.83 17.13
C ASP A 428 -5.98 -0.59 16.15
N LEU A 429 -7.16 -1.19 16.39
CA LEU A 429 -8.35 -0.91 15.62
C LEU A 429 -8.75 0.57 15.70
N LEU A 430 -8.78 1.13 16.91
CA LEU A 430 -9.11 2.54 17.12
C LEU A 430 -8.09 3.45 16.42
N GLU A 431 -6.79 3.15 16.48
CA GLU A 431 -5.76 3.94 15.79
C GLU A 431 -5.94 3.92 14.26
N LYS A 432 -6.30 2.77 13.69
CA LYS A 432 -6.47 2.59 12.25
C LYS A 432 -7.71 3.27 11.67
N LEU A 433 -8.79 3.38 12.44
CA LEU A 433 -10.02 4.04 11.99
C LEU A 433 -9.84 5.56 11.90
N THR A 434 -10.32 6.15 10.82
CA THR A 434 -10.27 7.61 10.59
C THR A 434 -11.70 8.17 10.51
N PRO A 435 -12.14 8.96 11.50
CA PRO A 435 -13.44 9.61 11.46
C PRO A 435 -13.63 10.46 10.20
N LEU A 436 -14.88 10.61 9.76
CA LEU A 436 -15.31 11.30 8.53
C LEU A 436 -14.77 10.72 7.21
N ARG A 437 -13.79 9.80 7.26
CA ARG A 437 -13.22 9.13 6.09
C ARG A 437 -13.76 7.72 5.91
N ASP A 438 -13.78 6.95 7.00
CA ASP A 438 -14.02 5.51 6.93
C ASP A 438 -15.48 5.18 7.23
N GLY A 439 -16.19 4.60 6.26
CA GLY A 439 -17.40 3.83 6.49
C GLY A 439 -17.01 2.50 7.08
N VAL A 440 -17.77 2.01 8.07
CA VAL A 440 -17.41 0.81 8.83
C VAL A 440 -18.49 -0.23 8.68
N ILE A 441 -18.09 -1.48 8.48
CA ILE A 441 -18.94 -2.67 8.58
C ILE A 441 -18.39 -3.52 9.71
N LEU A 442 -19.26 -3.87 10.66
CA LEU A 442 -18.98 -4.88 11.66
C LEU A 442 -19.73 -6.15 11.30
N LYS A 443 -19.04 -7.28 11.32
CA LYS A 443 -19.63 -8.59 11.06
C LYS A 443 -19.21 -9.58 12.15
N SER A 444 -20.18 -10.25 12.74
CA SER A 444 -19.97 -11.32 13.71
C SER A 444 -20.96 -12.45 13.44
N GLY A 445 -20.45 -13.57 12.91
CA GLY A 445 -21.29 -14.66 12.41
C GLY A 445 -22.29 -14.20 11.34
N TRP A 446 -23.58 -14.35 11.63
CA TRP A 446 -24.69 -13.96 10.75
C TRP A 446 -25.13 -12.50 10.93
N ARG A 447 -24.64 -11.82 11.97
CA ARG A 447 -25.00 -10.43 12.28
C ARG A 447 -24.05 -9.49 11.58
N GLN A 448 -24.59 -8.44 11.00
CA GLN A 448 -23.81 -7.35 10.43
C GLN A 448 -24.53 -6.02 10.59
N ALA A 449 -23.75 -4.95 10.68
CA ALA A 449 -24.24 -3.60 10.54
C ALA A 449 -23.18 -2.72 9.88
N THR A 450 -23.65 -1.64 9.25
CA THR A 450 -22.77 -0.62 8.69
C THR A 450 -23.15 0.78 9.13
N TYR A 451 -22.16 1.67 9.17
CA TYR A 451 -22.36 3.11 9.09
C TYR A 451 -21.54 3.68 7.93
N LEU A 452 -22.13 4.65 7.24
CA LEU A 452 -21.46 5.49 6.25
C LEU A 452 -20.51 6.49 6.95
N PRO A 453 -19.50 7.03 6.25
CA PRO A 453 -18.59 8.02 6.84
C PRO A 453 -19.29 9.24 7.48
N GLN A 454 -20.44 9.69 6.97
CA GLN A 454 -21.15 10.86 7.49
C GLN A 454 -21.67 10.66 8.92
N VAL A 455 -21.84 9.42 9.38
CA VAL A 455 -22.33 9.15 10.76
C VAL A 455 -21.31 9.60 11.81
N TRP A 456 -20.03 9.73 11.44
CA TRP A 456 -19.00 10.31 12.30
C TRP A 456 -19.30 11.75 12.74
N GLU A 457 -20.07 12.52 11.96
CA GLU A 457 -20.50 13.87 12.36
C GLU A 457 -21.42 13.84 13.58
N GLN A 458 -22.22 12.78 13.72
CA GLN A 458 -23.15 12.60 14.83
C GLN A 458 -22.49 11.89 16.02
N ILE A 459 -21.56 10.96 15.75
CA ILE A 459 -20.86 10.16 16.76
C ILE A 459 -19.35 10.21 16.48
N PRO A 460 -18.65 11.31 16.83
CA PRO A 460 -17.24 11.51 16.48
C PRO A 460 -16.29 10.61 17.31
N GLU A 461 -16.70 10.23 18.52
CA GLU A 461 -15.92 9.37 19.39
C GLU A 461 -15.91 7.92 18.89
N LYS A 462 -14.72 7.42 18.51
CA LYS A 462 -14.52 6.09 17.89
C LYS A 462 -15.13 4.95 18.68
N GLU A 463 -14.96 4.94 20.00
CA GLU A 463 -15.51 3.91 20.85
C GLU A 463 -17.05 3.95 20.86
N ALA A 464 -17.63 5.14 20.99
CA ALA A 464 -19.09 5.32 20.97
C ALA A 464 -19.68 4.94 19.60
N PHE A 465 -18.98 5.28 18.51
CA PHE A 465 -19.36 4.92 17.15
C PHE A 465 -19.40 3.40 16.96
N LEU A 466 -18.32 2.68 17.32
CA LEU A 466 -18.25 1.23 17.18
C LEU A 466 -19.27 0.53 18.08
N SER A 467 -19.43 0.99 19.32
CA SER A 467 -20.41 0.46 20.27
C SER A 467 -21.84 0.66 19.80
N SER A 468 -22.16 1.85 19.27
CA SER A 468 -23.47 2.11 18.65
C SER A 468 -23.70 1.24 17.40
N LEU A 469 -22.66 1.03 16.60
CA LEU A 469 -22.72 0.17 15.42
C LEU A 469 -22.94 -1.31 15.79
N CYS A 470 -22.28 -1.81 16.86
CA CYS A 470 -22.57 -3.14 17.41
C CYS A 470 -24.06 -3.26 17.79
N ARG A 471 -24.60 -2.27 18.53
CA ARG A 471 -26.02 -2.28 18.93
C ARG A 471 -26.97 -2.27 17.73
N LYS A 472 -26.67 -1.47 16.70
CA LYS A 472 -27.43 -1.46 15.44
C LYS A 472 -27.46 -2.84 14.77
N GLY A 473 -26.37 -3.60 14.87
CA GLY A 473 -26.28 -4.97 14.34
C GLY A 473 -26.81 -6.06 15.28
N TYR A 474 -27.49 -5.69 16.37
CA TYR A 474 -27.94 -6.61 17.41
C TYR A 474 -26.79 -7.44 18.03
N MET A 475 -25.58 -6.87 18.11
CA MET A 475 -24.40 -7.46 18.76
C MET A 475 -24.19 -6.85 20.16
N SER A 476 -23.34 -7.47 20.99
CA SER A 476 -22.98 -6.86 22.28
C SER A 476 -22.26 -5.54 22.06
N GLU A 477 -22.49 -4.56 22.93
CA GLU A 477 -21.93 -3.20 22.76
C GLU A 477 -20.39 -3.19 22.65
N ASP A 478 -19.74 -4.15 23.30
CA ASP A 478 -18.29 -4.35 23.29
C ASP A 478 -17.80 -5.34 22.21
N CYS A 479 -18.62 -5.65 21.20
CA CYS A 479 -18.29 -6.69 20.19
C CYS A 479 -16.95 -6.45 19.49
N TRP A 480 -16.62 -5.17 19.25
CA TRP A 480 -15.39 -4.74 18.60
C TRP A 480 -14.13 -4.89 19.48
N ARG A 481 -14.28 -5.11 20.79
CA ARG A 481 -13.14 -5.35 21.71
C ARG A 481 -12.74 -6.82 21.81
N LYS A 482 -13.62 -7.74 21.43
CA LYS A 482 -13.48 -9.19 21.73
C LYS A 482 -12.71 -9.99 20.66
N GLY A 483 -12.16 -9.35 19.63
CA GLY A 483 -11.37 -10.02 18.57
C GLY A 483 -12.14 -10.96 17.63
N GLU A 484 -13.41 -11.26 17.93
CA GLU A 484 -14.30 -12.12 17.13
C GLU A 484 -15.09 -11.37 16.04
N THR A 485 -14.96 -10.04 16.00
CA THR A 485 -15.68 -9.19 15.04
C THR A 485 -14.80 -8.87 13.84
N GLU A 486 -15.22 -9.29 12.66
CA GLU A 486 -14.58 -8.85 11.42
C GLU A 486 -14.95 -7.37 11.17
N VAL A 487 -13.94 -6.54 10.94
CA VAL A 487 -14.12 -5.13 10.60
C VAL A 487 -13.76 -4.94 9.14
N TYR A 488 -14.64 -4.29 8.39
CA TYR A 488 -14.36 -3.83 7.03
C TYR A 488 -14.50 -2.32 6.98
N VAL A 489 -13.66 -1.68 6.18
CA VAL A 489 -13.70 -0.24 5.93
C VAL A 489 -13.90 0.05 4.46
N TYR A 490 -14.66 1.10 4.16
CA TYR A 490 -14.85 1.65 2.82
C TYR A 490 -14.90 3.17 2.90
N ARG A 491 -14.89 3.83 1.74
CA ARG A 491 -15.02 5.29 1.62
C ARG A 491 -16.28 5.61 0.83
N ALA A 492 -16.79 6.82 1.02
CA ALA A 492 -17.91 7.34 0.25
C ALA A 492 -17.50 8.67 -0.39
N GLN A 493 -17.79 8.81 -1.68
CA GLN A 493 -17.79 10.11 -2.35
C GLN A 493 -19.24 10.61 -2.38
N VAL A 494 -19.47 11.71 -1.70
CA VAL A 494 -20.82 12.23 -1.42
C VAL A 494 -21.00 13.53 -2.18
N PHE A 495 -22.10 13.64 -2.93
CA PHE A 495 -22.46 14.85 -3.67
C PHE A 495 -23.98 14.98 -3.76
N ARG A 496 -24.47 16.22 -3.77
CA ARG A 496 -25.89 16.57 -3.72
C ARG A 496 -26.25 17.59 -4.79
N GLU A 497 -27.53 17.71 -5.10
CA GLU A 497 -28.04 18.81 -5.93
C GLU A 497 -27.85 20.16 -5.24
N GLU A 498 -27.68 21.20 -6.05
CA GLU A 498 -27.55 22.61 -5.63
C GLU A 498 -28.90 23.31 -5.53
#